data_AF-A0A0K2ZIB3-F1
#
_entry.id   AF-A0A0K2ZIB3-F1
#
_cell.length_a   1.000
_cell.length_b   1.000
_cell.length_c   1.000
_cell.angle_alpha   90.00
_cell.angle_beta   90.00
_cell.angle_gamma   90.00
#
_symmetry.space_group_name_H-M   'P 1'
#
loop_
_entity.id
_entity.type
_entity.pdbx_description
1 polymer ?
#
loop_
_entity_poly.entity_id
_entity_poly.type
_entity_poly.pdbx_seq_one_letter_code
_entity_poly.pdbx_strand_id
1 'polypeptide(L)'
;MKPRDTLRFALSDRIDDAPVGPSHVPLALLGEFQKDVTEFLKGSGKEVDPSQTIVSIEEGSLALVANGLLAAAGLWADVAQLQNPATLGLIDPKRAAVVERWQKAARKNPHRRYLLADEGNAVTVLVDSQTEFRSQIEAAWVPVEKYLTGLVTDLGGTTKANVHLKLADGLTLTIVADQQLLANEERNRLYKPATLLVRAEESLKSGELRNLSLVAFQPENSGWDEAAFAKLVRKGTQAWKDVPDDWLEEVRSNQG
;
A
#
# COMPACT_ATOMS: atom_id res chain seq x y z
N MET A 1 -17.49 -22.04 -22.02
CA MET A 1 -17.43 -20.62 -21.65
C MET A 1 -16.59 -19.89 -22.68
N LYS A 2 -17.03 -18.72 -23.16
CA LYS A 2 -16.13 -17.85 -23.94
C LYS A 2 -14.97 -17.42 -23.04
N PRO A 3 -13.73 -17.34 -23.56
CA PRO A 3 -12.61 -16.86 -22.76
C PRO A 3 -12.82 -15.39 -22.38
N ARG A 4 -12.46 -15.02 -21.15
CA ARG A 4 -12.61 -13.66 -20.64
C ARG A 4 -11.51 -12.77 -21.25
N ASP A 5 -11.91 -11.86 -22.13
CA ASP A 5 -11.01 -10.89 -22.78
C ASP A 5 -11.39 -9.43 -22.50
N THR A 6 -12.62 -9.22 -22.02
CA THR A 6 -13.24 -7.90 -21.91
C THR A 6 -13.73 -7.65 -20.49
N LEU A 7 -13.35 -6.50 -19.93
CA LEU A 7 -13.75 -6.06 -18.59
C LEU A 7 -14.33 -4.65 -18.64
N ARG A 8 -15.60 -4.54 -18.24
CA ARG A 8 -16.35 -3.28 -18.20
C ARG A 8 -16.30 -2.69 -16.81
N PHE A 9 -15.88 -1.43 -16.72
CA PHE A 9 -15.94 -0.58 -15.55
C PHE A 9 -17.04 0.46 -15.77
N ALA A 10 -17.98 0.65 -14.86
CA ALA A 10 -19.01 1.66 -15.00
C ALA A 10 -19.23 2.44 -13.70
N LEU A 11 -19.41 3.75 -13.85
CA LEU A 11 -19.76 4.70 -12.81
C LEU A 11 -21.15 5.28 -13.08
N SER A 12 -22.05 5.11 -12.13
CA SER A 12 -23.37 5.75 -12.10
C SER A 12 -23.44 6.68 -10.89
N ASP A 13 -23.91 7.91 -11.09
CA ASP A 13 -24.08 8.91 -10.03
C ASP A 13 -25.17 9.92 -10.42
N ARG A 14 -25.55 10.81 -9.49
CA ARG A 14 -26.40 11.98 -9.75
C ARG A 14 -25.77 13.24 -9.17
N ILE A 15 -25.63 14.27 -9.99
CA ILE A 15 -25.05 15.56 -9.62
C ILE A 15 -25.97 16.66 -10.12
N ASP A 16 -26.38 17.59 -9.24
CA ASP A 16 -27.33 18.66 -9.55
C ASP A 16 -28.60 18.16 -10.26
N ASP A 17 -29.12 17.01 -9.80
CA ASP A 17 -30.26 16.28 -10.37
C ASP A 17 -30.13 15.74 -11.81
N ALA A 18 -28.95 15.85 -12.41
CA ALA A 18 -28.61 15.20 -13.67
C ALA A 18 -27.89 13.87 -13.43
N PRO A 19 -28.20 12.79 -14.19
CA PRO A 19 -27.44 11.56 -14.15
C PRO A 19 -26.03 11.78 -14.72
N VAL A 20 -25.02 11.17 -14.09
CA VAL A 20 -23.67 11.13 -14.66
C VAL A 20 -23.63 10.14 -15.81
N GLY A 21 -23.10 10.58 -16.94
CA GLY A 21 -22.97 9.80 -18.16
C GLY A 21 -22.07 10.48 -19.19
N PRO A 22 -21.98 9.93 -20.41
CA PRO A 22 -21.07 10.44 -21.45
C PRO A 22 -21.33 11.90 -21.83
N SER A 23 -22.60 12.32 -21.77
CA SER A 23 -23.04 13.69 -22.09
C SER A 23 -22.93 14.66 -20.91
N HIS A 24 -22.81 14.17 -19.68
CA HIS A 24 -22.83 14.98 -18.47
C HIS A 24 -21.97 14.35 -17.37
N VAL A 25 -20.74 14.83 -17.20
CA VAL A 25 -19.81 14.36 -16.17
C VAL A 25 -18.92 15.51 -15.71
N PRO A 26 -18.73 15.72 -14.40
CA PRO A 26 -17.72 16.66 -13.92
C PRO A 26 -16.32 16.22 -14.32
N LEU A 27 -15.50 17.15 -14.82
CA LEU A 27 -14.14 16.86 -15.26
C LEU A 27 -13.29 16.17 -14.18
N ALA A 28 -13.43 16.59 -12.93
CA ALA A 28 -12.72 15.98 -11.80
C ALA A 28 -13.11 14.51 -11.61
N LEU A 29 -14.42 14.20 -11.69
CA LEU A 29 -14.92 12.83 -11.54
C LEU A 29 -14.47 11.93 -12.71
N LEU A 30 -14.46 12.47 -13.93
CA LEU A 30 -13.94 11.76 -15.10
C LEU A 30 -12.45 11.41 -14.93
N GLY A 31 -11.64 12.37 -14.50
CA GLY A 31 -10.21 12.16 -14.27
C GLY A 31 -9.92 11.18 -13.12
N GLU A 32 -10.69 11.27 -12.03
CA GLU A 32 -10.60 10.32 -10.91
C GLU A 32 -10.96 8.90 -11.35
N PHE A 33 -12.07 8.74 -12.05
CA PHE A 33 -12.52 7.42 -12.52
C PHE A 33 -11.53 6.80 -13.51
N GLN A 34 -11.01 7.59 -14.46
CA GLN A 34 -9.99 7.13 -15.41
C GLN A 34 -8.69 6.70 -14.70
N LYS A 35 -8.26 7.46 -13.68
CA LYS A 35 -7.10 7.11 -12.86
C LYS A 35 -7.30 5.80 -12.11
N ASP A 36 -8.46 5.62 -11.48
CA ASP A 36 -8.80 4.40 -10.74
C ASP A 36 -8.83 3.17 -11.65
N VAL A 37 -9.46 3.25 -12.82
CA VAL A 37 -9.49 2.14 -13.80
C VAL A 37 -8.08 1.80 -14.29
N THR A 38 -7.26 2.82 -14.54
CA THR A 38 -5.85 2.64 -14.93
C THR A 38 -5.05 1.90 -13.85
N GLU A 39 -5.20 2.31 -12.59
CA GLU A 39 -4.52 1.70 -11.45
C GLU A 39 -4.98 0.25 -11.23
N PHE A 40 -6.29 0.00 -11.35
CA PHE A 40 -6.88 -1.32 -11.19
C PHE A 40 -6.38 -2.31 -12.26
N LEU A 41 -6.42 -1.91 -13.53
CA LEU A 41 -5.95 -2.75 -14.63
C LEU A 41 -4.47 -3.10 -14.47
N LYS A 42 -3.63 -2.09 -14.20
CA LYS A 42 -2.19 -2.25 -14.06
C LYS A 42 -1.79 -3.17 -12.91
N GLY A 43 -2.47 -3.06 -11.76
CA GLY A 43 -2.08 -3.74 -10.52
C GLY A 43 -0.61 -3.49 -10.14
N SER A 44 -0.06 -4.33 -9.27
CA SER A 44 1.38 -4.29 -8.93
C SER A 44 2.24 -5.01 -9.98
N GLY A 45 1.70 -6.06 -10.60
CA GLY A 45 2.40 -6.92 -11.56
C GLY A 45 2.61 -6.35 -12.96
N LYS A 46 1.99 -5.20 -13.30
CA LYS A 46 2.05 -4.58 -14.65
C LYS A 46 1.64 -5.53 -15.79
N GLU A 47 0.78 -6.52 -15.50
CA GLU A 47 0.31 -7.52 -16.47
C GLU A 47 -0.50 -6.90 -17.60
N VAL A 48 -1.20 -5.80 -17.30
CA VAL A 48 -1.92 -5.00 -18.29
C VAL A 48 -1.18 -3.68 -18.45
N ASP A 49 -0.94 -3.29 -19.71
CA ASP A 49 -0.48 -1.94 -20.05
C ASP A 49 -1.69 -1.05 -20.38
N PRO A 50 -2.07 -0.11 -19.49
CA PRO A 50 -3.21 0.76 -19.74
C PRO A 50 -3.01 1.69 -20.95
N SER A 51 -1.76 1.95 -21.37
CA SER A 51 -1.48 2.80 -22.54
C SER A 51 -1.87 2.13 -23.86
N GLN A 52 -1.94 0.80 -23.88
CA GLN A 52 -2.34 0.00 -25.04
C GLN A 52 -3.80 -0.49 -24.92
N THR A 53 -4.46 -0.20 -23.80
CA THR A 53 -5.85 -0.63 -23.56
C THR A 53 -6.81 0.33 -24.22
N ILE A 54 -7.57 -0.15 -25.20
CA ILE A 54 -8.62 0.62 -25.87
C ILE A 54 -9.89 0.57 -25.02
N VAL A 55 -10.45 1.74 -24.73
CA VAL A 55 -11.69 1.90 -23.96
C VAL A 55 -12.79 2.58 -24.79
N SER A 56 -14.03 2.10 -24.65
CA SER A 56 -15.24 2.79 -25.12
C SER A 56 -15.98 3.43 -23.95
N ILE A 57 -16.72 4.51 -24.24
CA ILE A 57 -17.65 5.15 -23.32
C ILE A 57 -19.09 4.81 -23.77
N GLU A 58 -19.89 4.24 -22.87
CA GLU A 58 -21.24 3.75 -23.17
C GLU A 58 -22.34 4.60 -22.51
N GLU A 59 -23.55 4.60 -23.07
CA GLU A 59 -24.71 5.34 -22.57
C GLU A 59 -25.30 4.75 -21.27
N GLY A 60 -25.98 5.61 -20.49
CA GLY A 60 -26.65 5.27 -19.22
C GLY A 60 -25.78 5.36 -17.95
N SER A 61 -24.49 5.08 -18.06
CA SER A 61 -23.47 5.25 -16.99
C SER A 61 -22.15 5.60 -17.64
N LEU A 62 -21.27 6.38 -17.00
CA LEU A 62 -19.92 6.55 -17.52
C LEU A 62 -19.17 5.21 -17.46
N ALA A 63 -19.03 4.54 -18.60
CA ALA A 63 -18.36 3.25 -18.70
C ALA A 63 -17.00 3.37 -19.39
N LEU A 64 -16.06 2.50 -19.01
CA LEU A 64 -14.79 2.25 -19.69
C LEU A 64 -14.69 0.74 -19.90
N VAL A 65 -14.64 0.30 -21.16
CA VAL A 65 -14.56 -1.14 -21.51
C VAL A 65 -13.15 -1.49 -21.96
N ALA A 66 -12.40 -2.23 -21.13
CA ALA A 66 -11.06 -2.70 -21.46
C ALA A 66 -11.11 -4.03 -22.22
N ASN A 67 -10.35 -4.14 -23.31
CA ASN A 67 -10.26 -5.31 -24.18
C ASN A 67 -8.81 -5.84 -24.24
N GLY A 68 -8.60 -7.08 -24.72
CA GLY A 68 -7.26 -7.66 -24.87
C GLY A 68 -6.67 -8.20 -23.56
N LEU A 69 -7.53 -8.62 -22.62
CA LEU A 69 -7.16 -9.11 -21.29
C LEU A 69 -6.99 -10.62 -21.19
N LEU A 70 -7.00 -11.37 -22.31
CA LEU A 70 -6.82 -12.83 -22.32
C LEU A 70 -5.62 -13.34 -21.49
N ALA A 71 -4.50 -12.61 -21.51
CA ALA A 71 -3.26 -13.00 -20.82
C ALA A 71 -3.19 -12.53 -19.35
N ALA A 72 -4.15 -11.73 -18.86
CA ALA A 72 -4.12 -11.11 -17.54
C ALA A 72 -4.66 -12.06 -16.45
N ALA A 73 -4.01 -13.22 -16.26
CA ALA A 73 -4.48 -14.26 -15.36
C ALA A 73 -4.61 -13.78 -13.90
N GLY A 74 -3.68 -12.95 -13.41
CA GLY A 74 -3.72 -12.39 -12.06
C GLY A 74 -4.89 -11.43 -11.88
N LEU A 75 -5.15 -10.56 -12.87
CA LEU A 75 -6.33 -9.71 -12.90
C LEU A 75 -7.62 -10.54 -12.80
N TRP A 76 -7.78 -11.58 -13.62
CA TRP A 76 -9.00 -12.39 -13.61
C TRP A 76 -9.20 -13.18 -12.32
N ALA A 77 -8.11 -13.62 -11.68
CA ALA A 77 -8.17 -14.23 -10.36
C ALA A 77 -8.69 -13.24 -9.32
N ASP A 78 -8.13 -12.03 -9.28
CA ASP A 78 -8.55 -10.97 -8.34
C ASP A 78 -10.00 -10.54 -8.56
N VAL A 79 -10.42 -10.38 -9.82
CA VAL A 79 -11.81 -10.04 -10.18
C VAL A 79 -12.79 -11.13 -9.73
N ALA A 80 -12.41 -12.40 -9.84
CA ALA A 80 -13.23 -13.50 -9.31
C ALA A 80 -13.30 -13.48 -7.77
N GLN A 81 -12.19 -13.17 -7.09
CA GLN A 81 -12.16 -13.06 -5.62
C GLN A 81 -13.11 -11.96 -5.12
N LEU A 82 -13.19 -10.83 -5.82
CA LEU A 82 -14.06 -9.69 -5.49
C LEU A 82 -15.57 -10.01 -5.51
N GLN A 83 -15.99 -11.18 -6.00
CA GLN A 83 -17.37 -11.63 -5.82
C GLN A 83 -17.70 -11.96 -4.35
N ASN A 84 -16.69 -12.16 -3.51
CA ASN A 84 -16.83 -12.30 -2.07
C ASN A 84 -16.28 -11.04 -1.36
N PRO A 85 -17.11 -10.20 -0.71
CA PRO A 85 -16.65 -8.97 -0.07
C PRO A 85 -15.56 -9.14 0.99
N ALA A 86 -15.40 -10.34 1.56
CA ALA A 86 -14.42 -10.61 2.62
C ALA A 86 -12.99 -10.88 2.10
N THR A 87 -12.79 -10.99 0.78
CA THR A 87 -11.51 -11.39 0.17
C THR A 87 -10.67 -10.20 -0.27
N LEU A 88 -11.04 -8.96 0.08
CA LEU A 88 -10.33 -7.76 -0.36
C LEU A 88 -8.84 -7.79 0.02
N GLY A 89 -8.49 -8.44 1.13
CA GLY A 89 -7.11 -8.62 1.57
C GLY A 89 -6.29 -9.66 0.79
N LEU A 90 -6.95 -10.46 -0.06
CA LEU A 90 -6.37 -11.57 -0.80
C LEU A 90 -6.00 -11.20 -2.24
N ILE A 91 -6.47 -10.04 -2.74
CA ILE A 91 -6.18 -9.56 -4.09
C ILE A 91 -4.93 -8.66 -4.12
N ASP A 92 -4.49 -8.28 -5.32
CA ASP A 92 -3.42 -7.30 -5.50
C ASP A 92 -3.70 -6.00 -4.71
N PRO A 93 -2.71 -5.47 -3.96
CA PRO A 93 -2.93 -4.34 -3.06
C PRO A 93 -3.33 -3.05 -3.77
N LYS A 94 -2.93 -2.83 -5.04
CA LYS A 94 -3.37 -1.64 -5.79
C LYS A 94 -4.82 -1.78 -6.24
N ARG A 95 -5.24 -2.99 -6.64
CA ARG A 95 -6.65 -3.28 -6.95
C ARG A 95 -7.53 -3.14 -5.72
N ALA A 96 -7.07 -3.67 -4.58
CA ALA A 96 -7.75 -3.50 -3.29
C ALA A 96 -7.92 -2.02 -2.93
N ALA A 97 -6.86 -1.23 -3.04
CA ALA A 97 -6.90 0.21 -2.75
C ALA A 97 -7.90 0.98 -3.63
N VAL A 98 -8.05 0.61 -4.91
CA VAL A 98 -9.08 1.19 -5.78
C VAL A 98 -10.49 0.89 -5.27
N VAL A 99 -10.78 -0.37 -4.94
CA VAL A 99 -12.10 -0.79 -4.43
C VAL A 99 -12.42 -0.11 -3.09
N GLU A 100 -11.44 0.04 -2.21
CA GLU A 100 -11.59 0.81 -0.96
C GLU A 100 -11.94 2.28 -1.21
N ARG A 101 -11.29 2.92 -2.19
CA ARG A 101 -11.60 4.30 -2.60
C ARG A 101 -13.02 4.41 -3.13
N TRP A 102 -13.45 3.49 -3.99
CA TRP A 102 -14.83 3.45 -4.50
C TRP A 102 -15.85 3.27 -3.39
N GLN A 103 -15.60 2.35 -2.45
CA GLN A 103 -16.46 2.15 -1.29
C GLN A 103 -16.56 3.43 -0.44
N LYS A 104 -15.43 4.09 -0.17
CA LYS A 104 -15.41 5.37 0.56
C LYS A 104 -16.16 6.47 -0.19
N ALA A 105 -16.05 6.52 -1.51
CA ALA A 105 -16.75 7.51 -2.33
C ALA A 105 -18.27 7.26 -2.39
N ALA A 106 -18.69 6.00 -2.54
CA ALA A 106 -20.09 5.60 -2.56
C ALA A 106 -20.79 5.82 -1.21
N ARG A 107 -20.08 5.63 -0.09
CA ARG A 107 -20.61 5.96 1.25
C ARG A 107 -20.84 7.46 1.45
N LYS A 108 -20.05 8.31 0.80
CA LYS A 108 -20.21 9.78 0.85
C LYS A 108 -21.29 10.30 -0.09
N ASN A 109 -21.59 9.56 -1.16
CA ASN A 109 -22.51 9.97 -2.22
C ASN A 109 -23.56 8.88 -2.43
N PRO A 110 -24.77 8.97 -1.84
CA PRO A 110 -25.75 7.89 -1.82
C PRO A 110 -26.19 7.36 -3.20
N HIS A 111 -26.07 8.18 -4.25
CA HIS A 111 -26.41 7.80 -5.63
C HIS A 111 -25.25 7.16 -6.40
N ARG A 112 -24.02 7.27 -5.87
CA ARG A 112 -22.80 6.81 -6.52
C ARG A 112 -22.66 5.30 -6.42
N ARG A 113 -22.50 4.67 -7.57
CA ARG A 113 -22.36 3.22 -7.75
C ARG A 113 -21.28 2.93 -8.78
N TYR A 114 -20.43 1.96 -8.48
CA TYR A 114 -19.43 1.44 -9.38
C TYR A 114 -19.76 -0.02 -9.73
N LEU A 115 -19.63 -0.38 -10.99
CA LEU A 115 -19.88 -1.72 -11.49
C LEU A 115 -18.64 -2.22 -12.24
N LEU A 116 -18.24 -3.45 -11.93
CA LEU A 116 -17.25 -4.21 -12.67
C LEU A 116 -17.90 -5.47 -13.22
N ALA A 117 -17.83 -5.71 -14.52
CA ALA A 117 -18.43 -6.90 -15.13
C ALA A 117 -17.63 -7.40 -16.33
N ASP A 118 -17.57 -8.72 -16.53
CA ASP A 118 -17.08 -9.31 -17.78
C ASP A 118 -18.20 -9.35 -18.85
N GLU A 119 -17.83 -9.54 -20.12
CA GLU A 119 -18.79 -9.52 -21.26
C GLU A 119 -19.96 -10.51 -21.12
N GLY A 120 -19.76 -11.59 -20.36
CA GLY A 120 -20.77 -12.62 -20.09
C GLY A 120 -21.54 -12.44 -18.77
N ASN A 121 -21.23 -11.41 -17.97
CA ASN A 121 -21.70 -11.25 -16.58
C ASN A 121 -21.48 -12.51 -15.70
N ALA A 122 -20.47 -13.32 -16.02
CA ALA A 122 -20.05 -14.42 -15.16
C ALA A 122 -19.34 -13.89 -13.91
N VAL A 123 -18.72 -12.71 -14.01
CA VAL A 123 -18.32 -11.91 -12.86
C VAL A 123 -19.05 -10.60 -12.88
N THR A 124 -19.62 -10.23 -11.74
CA THR A 124 -20.24 -8.93 -11.52
C THR A 124 -19.93 -8.49 -10.10
N VAL A 125 -19.31 -7.33 -9.97
CA VAL A 125 -18.95 -6.71 -8.69
C VAL A 125 -19.59 -5.33 -8.65
N LEU A 126 -20.44 -5.10 -7.64
CA LEU A 126 -21.09 -3.82 -7.39
C LEU A 126 -20.44 -3.19 -6.15
N VAL A 127 -20.11 -1.90 -6.24
CA VAL A 127 -19.69 -1.08 -5.09
C VAL A 127 -20.64 0.10 -4.97
N ASP A 128 -21.41 0.12 -3.89
CA ASP A 128 -22.38 1.14 -3.54
C ASP A 128 -22.30 1.53 -2.05
N SER A 129 -23.25 2.33 -1.57
CA SER A 129 -23.27 2.79 -0.18
C SER A 129 -23.49 1.68 0.85
N GLN A 130 -24.03 0.53 0.46
CA GLN A 130 -24.30 -0.64 1.32
C GLN A 130 -23.19 -1.67 1.25
N THR A 131 -22.25 -1.51 0.33
CA THR A 131 -21.17 -2.46 0.11
C THR A 131 -20.17 -2.43 1.28
N GLU A 132 -19.73 -3.63 1.66
CA GLU A 132 -18.75 -3.86 2.71
C GLU A 132 -17.65 -4.82 2.26
N PHE A 133 -16.84 -4.37 1.30
CA PHE A 133 -15.53 -4.94 1.07
C PHE A 133 -14.68 -4.76 2.33
N ARG A 134 -14.25 -5.89 2.89
CA ARG A 134 -13.43 -5.96 4.09
C ARG A 134 -12.17 -6.73 3.77
N SER A 135 -11.04 -6.21 4.21
CA SER A 135 -9.85 -7.02 4.31
C SER A 135 -9.97 -7.86 5.58
N GLN A 136 -10.25 -9.17 5.46
CA GLN A 136 -10.18 -10.08 6.63
C GLN A 136 -8.79 -10.09 7.26
N ILE A 137 -7.78 -9.76 6.45
CA ILE A 137 -6.44 -9.42 6.87
C ILE A 137 -6.42 -7.90 6.94
N GLU A 138 -6.95 -7.27 8.00
CA GLU A 138 -6.55 -5.88 8.25
C GLU A 138 -5.03 -5.88 8.18
N ALA A 139 -4.45 -5.04 7.32
CA ALA A 139 -3.01 -4.86 7.31
C ALA A 139 -2.69 -4.31 8.70
N ALA A 140 -2.36 -5.21 9.63
CA ALA A 140 -1.98 -4.83 10.97
C ALA A 140 -0.66 -4.08 10.80
N TRP A 141 -0.78 -2.76 10.85
CA TRP A 141 0.35 -1.86 10.90
C TRP A 141 0.78 -1.85 12.35
N VAL A 142 1.94 -2.43 12.61
CA VAL A 142 2.48 -2.51 13.97
C VAL A 142 3.55 -1.44 14.14
N PRO A 143 3.60 -0.75 15.31
CA PRO A 143 4.67 0.19 15.58
C PRO A 143 6.00 -0.58 15.70
N VAL A 144 7.04 -0.07 15.03
CA VAL A 144 8.39 -0.65 15.04
C VAL A 144 9.45 0.43 15.22
N GLU A 145 10.60 0.04 15.76
CA GLU A 145 11.85 0.80 15.70
C GLU A 145 12.84 0.04 14.82
N LYS A 146 13.41 0.70 13.80
CA LYS A 146 14.35 0.08 12.86
C LYS A 146 15.58 0.94 12.63
N TYR A 147 16.69 0.27 12.33
CA TYR A 147 17.90 0.89 11.80
C TYR A 147 17.84 0.93 10.28
N LEU A 148 17.86 2.12 9.69
CA LEU A 148 17.89 2.32 8.24
C LEU A 148 19.23 2.90 7.84
N THR A 149 19.92 2.24 6.91
CA THR A 149 21.23 2.68 6.42
C THR A 149 21.13 3.13 4.98
N GLY A 150 21.68 4.30 4.68
CA GLY A 150 21.66 4.87 3.34
C GLY A 150 22.47 6.17 3.24
N LEU A 151 22.33 6.85 2.11
CA LEU A 151 22.94 8.16 1.84
C LEU A 151 21.94 9.27 2.19
N VAL A 152 22.31 10.20 3.06
CA VAL A 152 21.49 11.39 3.34
C VAL A 152 21.61 12.35 2.17
N THR A 153 20.51 12.62 1.47
CA THR A 153 20.49 13.51 0.29
C THR A 153 19.89 14.88 0.56
N ASP A 154 19.10 15.00 1.62
CA ASP A 154 18.51 16.26 2.09
C ASP A 154 18.34 16.20 3.61
N LEU A 155 18.49 17.34 4.28
CA LEU A 155 18.39 17.44 5.73
C LEU A 155 17.92 18.84 6.13
N GLY A 156 16.81 18.92 6.85
CA GLY A 156 16.25 20.17 7.37
C GLY A 156 14.83 20.43 6.89
N GLY A 157 14.41 21.70 6.94
CA GLY A 157 13.08 22.13 6.51
C GLY A 157 12.51 23.24 7.40
N THR A 158 12.02 24.32 6.78
CA THR A 158 11.56 25.53 7.48
C THR A 158 10.31 25.29 8.32
N THR A 159 9.35 24.50 7.82
CA THR A 159 8.05 24.24 8.47
C THR A 159 7.94 22.82 9.02
N LYS A 160 8.55 21.85 8.32
CA LYS A 160 8.60 20.44 8.72
C LYS A 160 10.01 19.93 8.46
N ALA A 161 10.80 19.84 9.53
CA ALA A 161 12.13 19.27 9.44
C ALA A 161 12.05 17.79 9.05
N ASN A 162 12.94 17.36 8.18
CA ASN A 162 13.01 15.99 7.71
C ASN A 162 14.45 15.60 7.33
N VAL A 163 14.62 14.31 7.05
CA VAL A 163 15.82 13.72 6.47
C VAL A 163 15.39 12.91 5.26
N HIS A 164 16.01 13.15 4.11
CA HIS A 164 15.84 12.30 2.94
C HIS A 164 16.98 11.28 2.90
N LEU A 165 16.64 10.01 3.08
CA LEU A 165 17.59 8.90 3.08
C LEU A 165 17.41 8.07 1.82
N LYS A 166 18.42 8.03 0.95
CA LYS A 166 18.48 7.15 -0.21
C LYS A 166 19.09 5.80 0.18
N LEU A 167 18.30 4.74 0.08
CA LEU A 167 18.72 3.37 0.34
C LEU A 167 19.53 2.78 -0.83
N ALA A 168 20.15 1.62 -0.59
CA ALA A 168 21.00 0.94 -1.58
C ALA A 168 20.23 0.46 -2.83
N ASP A 169 18.93 0.17 -2.69
CA ASP A 169 18.03 -0.21 -3.79
C ASP A 169 17.56 0.99 -4.62
N GLY A 170 17.97 2.21 -4.26
CA GLY A 170 17.60 3.45 -4.93
C GLY A 170 16.32 4.11 -4.40
N LEU A 171 15.58 3.45 -3.48
CA LEU A 171 14.42 4.04 -2.82
C LEU A 171 14.87 5.23 -1.97
N THR A 172 14.12 6.34 -2.04
CA THR A 172 14.36 7.51 -1.17
C THR A 172 13.23 7.62 -0.17
N LEU A 173 13.58 7.56 1.11
CA LEU A 173 12.66 7.72 2.22
C LEU A 173 12.70 9.14 2.76
N THR A 174 11.52 9.73 2.98
CA THR A 174 11.39 11.00 3.70
C THR A 174 11.01 10.71 5.15
N ILE A 175 11.89 11.07 6.07
CA ILE A 175 11.76 10.76 7.49
C ILE A 175 11.54 12.08 8.23
N VAL A 176 10.43 12.20 8.95
CA VAL A 176 10.16 13.40 9.76
C VAL A 176 11.19 13.50 10.88
N ALA A 177 11.74 14.69 11.12
CA ALA A 177 12.71 14.91 12.17
C ALA A 177 12.31 16.11 13.04
N ASP A 178 12.74 16.08 14.30
CA ASP A 178 12.62 17.23 15.18
C ASP A 178 13.70 18.27 14.85
N GLN A 179 13.34 19.56 14.82
CA GLN A 179 14.29 20.64 14.49
C GLN A 179 15.43 20.74 15.51
N GLN A 180 15.17 20.53 16.80
CA GLN A 180 16.22 20.56 17.83
C GLN A 180 17.15 19.35 17.70
N LEU A 181 16.60 18.17 17.36
CA LEU A 181 17.43 16.99 17.09
C LEU A 181 18.42 17.26 15.95
N LEU A 182 17.97 17.90 14.86
CA LEU A 182 18.86 18.28 13.76
C LEU A 182 19.83 19.40 14.15
N ALA A 183 19.39 20.39 14.94
CA ALA A 183 20.25 21.51 15.35
C ALA A 183 21.36 21.10 16.31
N ASN A 184 21.12 20.06 17.14
CA ASN A 184 22.10 19.52 18.07
C ASN A 184 23.07 18.51 17.43
N GLU A 185 22.89 18.16 16.15
CA GLU A 185 23.83 17.31 15.43
C GLU A 185 25.08 18.13 15.06
N GLU A 186 26.19 17.83 15.74
CA GLU A 186 27.46 18.55 15.56
C GLU A 186 28.17 18.17 14.24
N ARG A 187 27.83 17.02 13.65
CA ARG A 187 28.47 16.52 12.43
C ARG A 187 27.62 16.80 11.20
N ASN A 188 28.25 17.33 10.16
CA ASN A 188 27.58 17.42 8.86
C ASN A 188 27.28 16.01 8.31
N ARG A 189 25.99 15.66 8.22
CA ARG A 189 25.47 14.40 7.65
C ARG A 189 25.05 14.51 6.18
N LEU A 190 24.90 15.72 5.65
CA LEU A 190 24.40 15.93 4.29
C LEU A 190 25.38 15.34 3.26
N TYR A 191 24.83 14.56 2.32
CA TYR A 191 25.57 13.83 1.30
C TYR A 191 26.57 12.79 1.84
N LYS A 192 26.30 12.24 3.03
CA LYS A 192 27.12 11.18 3.63
C LYS A 192 26.30 9.93 3.97
N PRO A 193 26.93 8.74 3.98
CA PRO A 193 26.31 7.56 4.54
C PRO A 193 25.94 7.78 6.01
N ALA A 194 24.79 7.28 6.41
CA ALA A 194 24.34 7.30 7.79
C ALA A 194 23.46 6.09 8.08
N THR A 195 23.53 5.64 9.34
CA THR A 195 22.54 4.73 9.91
C THR A 195 21.64 5.54 10.83
N LEU A 196 20.34 5.51 10.56
CA LEU A 196 19.31 6.22 11.31
C LEU A 196 18.53 5.21 12.13
N LEU A 197 18.31 5.50 13.41
CA LEU A 197 17.26 4.84 14.18
C LEU A 197 15.95 5.60 13.93
N VAL A 198 14.93 4.89 13.43
CA VAL A 198 13.62 5.46 13.13
C VAL A 198 12.51 4.72 13.85
N ARG A 199 11.46 5.44 14.20
CA ARG A 199 10.14 4.89 14.52
C ARG A 199 9.29 4.91 13.27
N ALA A 200 8.55 3.83 13.03
CA ALA A 200 7.65 3.69 11.91
C ALA A 200 6.50 2.76 12.26
N GLU A 201 5.56 2.61 11.35
CA GLU A 201 4.63 1.50 11.32
C GLU A 201 5.04 0.54 10.19
N GLU A 202 5.08 -0.76 10.48
CA GLU A 202 5.37 -1.80 9.51
C GLU A 202 4.14 -2.63 9.19
N SER A 203 3.91 -2.87 7.91
CA SER A 203 2.89 -3.80 7.44
C SER A 203 3.35 -5.24 7.70
N LEU A 204 2.62 -6.00 8.54
CA LEU A 204 2.90 -7.42 8.78
C LEU A 204 2.86 -8.28 7.51
N LYS A 205 2.19 -7.83 6.44
CA LYS A 205 2.07 -8.57 5.17
C LYS A 205 3.23 -8.27 4.21
N SER A 206 3.57 -7.00 4.04
CA SER A 206 4.51 -6.57 3.00
C SER A 206 5.89 -6.16 3.52
N GLY A 207 6.04 -5.93 4.82
CA GLY A 207 7.24 -5.33 5.42
C GLY A 207 7.43 -3.85 5.06
N GLU A 208 6.46 -3.24 4.39
CA GLU A 208 6.50 -1.81 4.03
C GLU A 208 6.44 -0.93 5.28
N LEU A 209 7.17 0.19 5.26
CA LEU A 209 7.23 1.16 6.35
C LEU A 209 6.44 2.43 6.01
N ARG A 210 5.71 2.96 6.98
CA ARG A 210 5.06 4.28 6.91
C ARG A 210 5.23 5.07 8.20
N ASN A 211 4.84 6.35 8.18
CA ASN A 211 4.88 7.24 9.34
C ASN A 211 6.30 7.33 9.97
N LEU A 212 7.33 7.42 9.13
CA LEU A 212 8.71 7.42 9.57
C LEU A 212 9.06 8.70 10.34
N SER A 213 9.60 8.53 11.54
CA SER A 213 10.12 9.60 12.38
C SER A 213 11.52 9.26 12.88
N LEU A 214 12.42 10.23 12.79
CA LEU A 214 13.80 10.09 13.22
C LEU A 214 13.86 10.08 14.74
N VAL A 215 14.49 9.05 15.29
CA VAL A 215 14.81 8.98 16.73
C VAL A 215 16.24 9.48 16.96
N ALA A 216 17.21 8.97 16.19
CA ALA A 216 18.61 9.35 16.33
C ALA A 216 19.44 9.03 15.09
N PHE A 217 20.49 9.83 14.86
CA PHE A 217 21.62 9.40 14.04
C PHE A 217 22.48 8.44 14.85
N GLN A 218 22.75 7.25 14.32
CA GLN A 218 23.68 6.35 14.98
C GLN A 218 25.11 6.89 14.86
N PRO A 219 25.92 6.73 15.92
CA PRO A 219 27.35 6.90 15.80
C PRO A 219 27.88 5.99 14.69
N GLU A 220 28.80 6.50 13.88
CA GLU A 220 29.61 5.63 13.04
C GLU A 220 30.36 4.68 13.98
N ASN A 221 30.10 3.38 13.89
CA ASN A 221 30.69 2.39 14.79
C ASN A 221 32.21 2.54 14.81
N SER A 222 32.74 3.06 15.91
CA SER A 222 34.16 3.04 16.22
C SER A 222 34.54 1.62 16.63
N GLY A 223 34.78 0.75 15.65
CA GLY A 223 35.34 -0.59 15.84
C GLY A 223 34.40 -1.59 16.51
N TRP A 224 34.21 -2.75 15.86
CA TRP A 224 33.61 -3.91 16.49
C TRP A 224 34.51 -4.43 17.62
N ASP A 225 34.01 -4.42 18.86
CA ASP A 225 34.69 -5.02 20.02
C ASP A 225 34.20 -6.46 20.21
N GLU A 226 34.91 -7.40 19.59
CA GLU A 226 34.67 -8.84 19.69
C GLU A 226 34.66 -9.33 21.15
N ALA A 227 35.50 -8.76 22.01
CA ALA A 227 35.59 -9.20 23.41
C ALA A 227 34.36 -8.77 24.21
N ALA A 228 33.86 -7.55 23.97
CA ALA A 228 32.61 -7.08 24.55
C ALA A 228 31.41 -7.90 24.05
N PHE A 229 31.37 -8.22 22.75
CA PHE A 229 30.32 -9.07 22.18
C PHE A 229 30.33 -10.48 22.78
N ALA A 230 31.49 -11.14 22.83
CA ALA A 230 31.62 -12.47 23.43
C ALA A 230 31.18 -12.50 24.90
N LYS A 231 31.42 -11.41 25.65
CA LYS A 231 30.95 -11.25 27.03
C LYS A 231 29.42 -11.15 27.12
N LEU A 232 28.78 -10.42 26.20
CA LEU A 232 27.33 -10.33 26.10
C LEU A 232 26.70 -11.67 25.72
N VAL A 233 27.28 -12.37 24.74
CA VAL A 233 26.84 -13.73 24.34
C VAL A 233 26.88 -14.66 25.54
N ARG A 234 28.00 -14.74 26.27
CA ARG A 234 28.11 -15.59 27.47
C ARG A 234 27.05 -15.25 28.52
N LYS A 235 26.80 -13.96 28.77
CA LYS A 235 25.75 -13.52 29.70
C LYS A 235 24.35 -13.92 29.23
N GLY A 236 24.06 -13.74 27.94
CA GLY A 236 22.80 -14.14 27.32
C GLY A 236 22.58 -15.65 27.43
N THR A 237 23.55 -16.45 26.99
CA THR A 237 23.50 -17.92 27.09
C THR A 237 23.28 -18.37 28.53
N GLN A 238 23.97 -17.76 29.49
CA GLN A 238 23.78 -18.09 30.91
C GLN A 238 22.39 -17.72 31.44
N ALA A 239 21.85 -16.56 31.04
CA ALA A 239 20.53 -16.10 31.48
C ALA A 239 19.39 -16.95 30.90
N TRP A 240 19.61 -17.56 29.74
CA TRP A 240 18.62 -18.39 29.04
C TRP A 240 18.83 -19.89 29.25
N LYS A 241 19.83 -20.31 30.04
CA LYS A 241 20.22 -21.73 30.18
C LYS A 241 19.10 -22.65 30.69
N ASP A 242 18.16 -22.09 31.46
CA ASP A 242 17.07 -22.83 32.11
C ASP A 242 15.74 -22.66 31.35
N VAL A 243 15.75 -21.95 30.21
CA VAL A 243 14.59 -21.78 29.34
C VAL A 243 14.54 -22.98 28.38
N PRO A 244 13.46 -23.77 28.38
CA PRO A 244 13.29 -24.88 27.45
C PRO A 244 13.28 -24.42 25.99
N ASP A 245 13.78 -25.25 25.08
CA ASP A 245 13.83 -24.93 23.65
C ASP A 245 12.44 -24.71 23.02
N ASP A 246 11.41 -25.36 23.58
CA ASP A 246 10.01 -25.29 23.16
C ASP A 246 9.21 -24.16 23.82
N TRP A 247 9.81 -23.40 24.75
CA TRP A 247 9.14 -22.35 25.51
C TRP A 247 8.42 -21.32 24.62
N LEU A 248 9.04 -20.93 23.50
CA LEU A 248 8.44 -19.93 22.59
C LEU A 248 7.19 -20.47 21.87
N GLU A 249 7.21 -21.75 21.52
CA GLU A 249 6.09 -22.42 20.86
C GLU A 249 4.94 -22.65 21.86
N GLU A 250 5.25 -22.99 23.11
CA GLU A 250 4.25 -23.08 24.18
C GLU A 250 3.57 -21.73 24.44
N VAL A 251 4.35 -20.64 24.55
CA VAL A 251 3.81 -19.29 24.77
C VAL A 251 2.89 -18.85 23.61
N ARG A 252 3.24 -19.20 22.37
CA ARG A 252 2.44 -18.89 21.18
C ARG A 252 1.17 -19.74 21.08
N SER A 253 1.24 -21.00 21.51
CA SER A 253 0.12 -21.94 21.46
C SER A 253 -0.93 -21.68 22.53
N ASN A 254 -0.54 -21.12 23.69
CA ASN A 254 -1.44 -20.85 24.81
C ASN A 254 -2.25 -19.54 24.69
N GLN A 255 -2.09 -18.79 23.60
CA GLN A 255 -2.89 -17.60 23.29
C GLN A 255 -3.82 -17.78 22.07
N GLY A 256 -4.07 -19.03 21.67
CA GLY A 256 -5.01 -19.42 20.62
C GLY A 256 -6.42 -19.69 21.13
#